data_AF-A0A200QMB9-F1
#
_entry.id   AF-A0A200QMB9-F1
#
_cell.length_a   1.000
_cell.length_b   1.000
_cell.length_c   1.000
_cell.angle_alpha   90.00
_cell.angle_beta   90.00
_cell.angle_gamma   90.00
#
_symmetry.space_group_name_H-M   'P 1'
#
loop_
_entity.id
_entity.type
_entity.pdbx_description
1 polymer ?
#
loop_
_entity_poly.entity_id
_entity_poly.type
_entity_poly.pdbx_seq_one_letter_code
_entity_poly.pdbx_strand_id
1 'polypeptide(L)'
;MAYKVWCFFIESFEFCWTCPSSTVDLLQSWHGLKFSKEGRKLWKLIPHAVFWMLWKTRNELIFRSASCSFQEIIIKIKGVLYGWRKGLGLLGQFHFQDLVFGWERVVQAL
;
A
#
# COMPACT_ATOMS: atom_id res chain seq x y z
N MET A 1 10.16 -9.74 -6.34
CA MET A 1 8.83 -9.12 -6.53
C MET A 1 8.39 -8.33 -5.29
N ALA A 2 8.26 -8.98 -4.12
CA ALA A 2 7.81 -8.33 -2.88
C ALA A 2 8.62 -7.08 -2.50
N TYR A 3 9.96 -7.15 -2.55
CA TYR A 3 10.84 -5.99 -2.29
C TYR A 3 10.48 -4.77 -3.16
N LYS A 4 10.35 -4.96 -4.48
CA LYS A 4 9.98 -3.88 -5.41
C LYS A 4 8.61 -3.27 -5.09
N VAL A 5 7.66 -4.08 -4.62
CA VAL A 5 6.33 -3.59 -4.20
C VAL A 5 6.46 -2.71 -2.96
N TRP A 6 7.23 -3.15 -1.96
CA TRP A 6 7.49 -2.35 -0.77
C TRP A 6 8.19 -1.03 -1.10
N CYS A 7 9.27 -1.06 -1.90
CA CYS A 7 9.96 0.15 -2.37
C CYS A 7 9.00 1.13 -3.02
N PHE A 8 8.14 0.68 -3.96
CA PHE A 8 7.18 1.54 -4.63
C PHE A 8 6.28 2.33 -3.66
N PHE A 9 5.73 1.66 -2.64
CA PHE A 9 4.83 2.31 -1.69
C PHE A 9 5.55 3.18 -0.66
N ILE A 10 6.82 2.92 -0.40
CA ILE A 10 7.63 3.62 0.59
C ILE A 10 8.31 4.85 0.01
N GLU A 11 8.91 4.71 -1.17
CA GLU A 11 9.63 5.78 -1.89
C GLU A 11 8.71 6.99 -2.13
N SER A 12 7.40 6.75 -2.29
CA SER A 12 6.40 7.81 -2.44
C SER A 12 6.31 8.75 -1.24
N PHE A 13 6.83 8.38 -0.07
CA PHE A 13 6.76 9.14 1.17
C PHE A 13 8.13 9.66 1.64
N GLU A 14 9.15 9.61 0.76
CA GLU A 14 10.54 10.00 1.07
C GLU A 14 11.10 9.27 2.30
N PHE A 15 10.56 8.09 2.60
CA PHE A 15 10.91 7.32 3.78
C PHE A 15 12.05 6.37 3.44
N CYS A 16 13.23 6.61 4.03
CA CYS A 16 14.36 5.69 3.94
C CYS A 16 14.08 4.42 4.75
N TRP A 17 13.53 3.40 4.08
CA TRP A 17 13.26 2.10 4.69
C TRP A 17 14.39 1.12 4.41
N THR A 18 14.93 0.55 5.49
CA THR A 18 15.71 -0.69 5.42
C THR A 18 14.77 -1.85 5.68
N CYS A 19 14.85 -2.92 4.88
CA CYS A 19 14.01 -4.09 5.08
C CYS A 19 14.27 -4.66 6.49
N PRO A 20 13.31 -4.64 7.41
CA PRO A 20 13.55 -5.02 8.79
C PRO A 20 13.70 -6.52 8.92
N SER A 21 14.39 -6.95 9.98
CA SER A 21 14.63 -8.36 10.31
C SER A 21 13.35 -9.13 10.64
N SER A 22 12.29 -8.46 11.08
CA SER A 22 11.02 -9.08 11.44
C SER A 22 9.80 -8.27 10.97
N THR A 23 8.64 -8.94 10.90
CA THR A 23 7.35 -8.28 10.62
C THR A 23 6.99 -7.26 11.71
N VAL A 24 7.37 -7.52 12.96
CA VAL A 24 7.14 -6.59 14.08
C VAL A 24 7.95 -5.32 13.88
N ASP A 25 9.24 -5.44 13.57
CA ASP A 25 10.12 -4.31 13.30
C ASP A 25 9.60 -3.47 12.12
N LEU A 26 9.02 -4.12 11.11
CA LEU A 26 8.38 -3.45 9.98
C LEU A 26 7.16 -2.64 10.37
N LEU A 27 6.26 -3.21 11.16
CA LEU A 27 5.09 -2.47 11.63
C LEU A 27 5.49 -1.35 12.60
N GLN A 28 6.54 -1.54 13.40
CA GLN A 28 7.09 -0.52 14.28
C GLN A 28 7.77 0.61 13.52
N SER A 29 8.56 0.31 12.47
CA SER A 29 9.21 1.32 11.62
C SER A 29 8.21 2.22 10.89
N TRP A 30 6.96 1.77 10.75
CA TRP A 30 5.86 2.54 10.20
C TRP A 30 5.32 3.63 11.16
N HIS A 31 5.84 3.74 12.38
CA HIS A 31 5.46 4.81 13.32
C HIS A 31 6.45 5.98 13.24
N GLY A 32 5.96 7.22 13.22
CA GLY A 32 6.81 8.42 13.41
C GLY A 32 6.77 9.48 12.31
N LEU A 33 6.16 9.19 11.15
CA LEU A 33 5.99 10.20 10.10
C LEU A 33 4.85 11.17 10.39
N LYS A 34 5.11 12.46 10.14
CA LYS A 34 4.14 13.55 10.33
C LYS A 34 3.24 13.67 9.09
N PHE A 35 2.12 12.97 9.12
CA PHE A 35 1.05 13.15 8.13
C PHE A 35 -0.11 13.95 8.71
N SER A 36 -0.99 14.49 7.86
CA SER A 36 -2.33 14.94 8.24
C SER A 36 -3.13 13.81 8.90
N LYS A 37 -4.28 14.13 9.50
CA LYS A 37 -5.16 13.12 10.11
C LYS A 37 -5.56 12.03 9.11
N GLU A 38 -5.83 12.40 7.87
CA GLU A 38 -6.21 11.47 6.81
C GLU A 38 -5.02 10.72 6.24
N GLY A 39 -3.86 11.39 6.12
CA GLY A 39 -2.63 10.74 5.70
C GLY A 39 -2.15 9.67 6.66
N ARG A 40 -2.25 9.91 7.97
CA ARG A 40 -1.93 8.90 8.99
C ARG A 40 -2.81 7.65 8.86
N LYS A 41 -4.08 7.79 8.48
CA LYS A 41 -4.98 6.65 8.29
C LYS A 41 -4.58 5.85 7.05
N LEU A 42 -4.30 6.51 5.93
CA LEU A 42 -3.80 5.82 4.73
C LEU A 42 -2.47 5.13 5.01
N TRP A 43 -1.53 5.84 5.63
CA TRP A 43 -0.20 5.34 5.97
C TRP A 43 -0.26 4.06 6.79
N LYS A 44 -1.14 3.99 7.79
CA LYS A 44 -1.36 2.78 8.61
C LYS A 44 -1.97 1.62 7.82
N LEU A 45 -2.75 1.88 6.76
CA LEU A 45 -3.38 0.84 5.95
C LEU A 45 -2.44 0.23 4.91
N ILE A 46 -1.40 0.95 4.48
CA ILE A 46 -0.46 0.50 3.43
C ILE A 46 0.19 -0.85 3.78
N PRO A 47 0.82 -1.04 4.97
CA PRO A 47 1.43 -2.32 5.29
C PRO A 47 0.45 -3.49 5.21
N HIS A 48 -0.76 -3.29 5.73
CA HIS A 48 -1.81 -4.30 5.73
C HIS A 48 -2.23 -4.68 4.30
N ALA A 49 -2.41 -3.70 3.42
CA ALA A 49 -2.82 -3.95 2.04
C ALA A 49 -1.69 -4.65 1.24
N VAL A 50 -0.44 -4.24 1.46
CA VAL A 50 0.73 -4.87 0.83
C VAL A 50 0.87 -6.32 1.29
N PHE A 51 0.83 -6.60 2.59
CA PHE A 51 0.88 -7.97 3.11
C PHE A 51 -0.24 -8.83 2.54
N TRP A 52 -1.48 -8.34 2.59
CA TRP A 52 -2.65 -9.06 2.10
C TRP A 52 -2.53 -9.42 0.61
N MET A 53 -2.14 -8.45 -0.22
CA MET A 53 -2.05 -8.68 -1.66
C MET A 53 -0.84 -9.51 -2.07
N LEU A 54 0.29 -9.40 -1.37
CA LEU A 54 1.43 -10.29 -1.61
C LEU A 54 1.09 -11.73 -1.23
N TRP A 55 0.42 -11.95 -0.10
CA TRP A 55 -0.06 -13.28 0.31
C TRP A 55 -1.04 -13.85 -0.71
N LYS A 56 -2.08 -13.08 -1.09
CA LYS A 56 -3.04 -13.51 -2.12
C LYS A 56 -2.36 -13.84 -3.44
N THR A 57 -1.47 -12.96 -3.92
CA THR A 57 -0.79 -13.18 -5.21
C THR A 57 0.03 -14.45 -5.16
N ARG A 58 0.78 -14.69 -4.08
CA ARG A 58 1.54 -15.94 -3.91
C ARG A 58 0.64 -17.18 -3.95
N ASN A 59 -0.51 -17.14 -3.29
CA ASN A 59 -1.45 -18.27 -3.33
C ASN A 59 -2.04 -18.50 -4.72
N GLU A 60 -2.41 -17.45 -5.45
CA GLU A 60 -2.91 -17.59 -6.83
C GLU A 60 -1.84 -18.17 -7.77
N LEU A 61 -0.58 -17.75 -7.64
CA LEU A 61 0.53 -18.30 -8.44
C LEU A 61 0.74 -19.80 -8.15
N ILE A 62 0.68 -20.21 -6.88
CA ILE A 62 0.92 -21.60 -6.47
C ILE A 62 -0.25 -22.51 -6.82
N PHE A 63 -1.48 -22.11 -6.48
CA PHE A 63 -2.65 -22.98 -6.54
C PHE A 63 -3.41 -22.90 -7.86
N ARG A 64 -3.23 -21.83 -8.65
CA ARG A 64 -3.96 -21.62 -9.91
C ARG A 64 -3.05 -21.46 -11.12
N SER A 65 -1.73 -21.63 -10.95
CA SER A 65 -0.73 -21.40 -11.99
C SER A 65 -0.91 -20.05 -12.71
N ALA A 66 -1.45 -19.07 -11.99
CA ALA A 66 -1.62 -17.72 -12.51
C ALA A 66 -0.25 -17.08 -12.74
N SER A 67 -0.21 -16.01 -13.53
CA SER A 67 0.91 -15.06 -13.56
C SER A 67 0.37 -13.69 -13.16
N CYS A 68 1.20 -12.87 -12.52
CA CYS A 68 0.83 -11.51 -12.15
C CYS A 68 2.04 -10.61 -12.29
N SER A 69 1.90 -9.59 -13.13
CA SER A 69 2.89 -8.55 -13.37
C SER A 69 3.01 -7.60 -12.18
N PHE A 70 4.09 -6.84 -12.15
CA PHE A 70 4.35 -5.86 -11.10
C PHE A 70 3.26 -4.80 -11.03
N GLN A 71 2.86 -4.27 -12.19
CA GLN A 71 1.83 -3.24 -12.25
C GLN A 71 0.46 -3.73 -11.79
N GLU A 72 0.08 -4.97 -12.12
CA GLU A 72 -1.17 -5.55 -11.62
C GLU A 72 -1.19 -5.66 -10.09
N ILE A 73 -0.07 -6.02 -9.46
CA ILE A 73 0.03 -6.07 -7.99
C ILE A 73 -0.16 -4.66 -7.41
N ILE A 74 0.50 -3.65 -7.97
CA ILE A 74 0.36 -2.25 -7.54
C ILE A 74 -1.09 -1.77 -7.65
N ILE A 75 -1.74 -2.02 -8.79
CA ILE A 75 -3.15 -1.63 -9.03
C ILE A 75 -4.07 -2.35 -8.03
N LYS A 76 -3.87 -3.66 -7.80
CA LYS A 76 -4.66 -4.42 -6.83
C LYS A 76 -4.49 -3.89 -5.40
N ILE A 77 -3.27 -3.52 -4.98
CA ILE A 77 -3.03 -2.91 -3.66
C ILE A 77 -3.74 -1.57 -3.54
N LYS A 78 -3.62 -0.69 -4.55
CA LYS A 78 -4.35 0.59 -4.59
C LYS A 78 -5.87 0.39 -4.52
N GLY A 79 -6.39 -0.64 -5.19
CA GLY A 79 -7.81 -1.04 -5.11
C GLY A 79 -8.24 -1.49 -3.73
N VAL A 80 -7.43 -2.31 -3.05
CA VAL A 80 -7.70 -2.72 -1.66
C VAL A 80 -7.67 -1.51 -0.72
N LEU A 81 -6.68 -0.63 -0.84
CA LEU A 81 -6.60 0.60 -0.05
C LEU A 81 -7.83 1.49 -0.25
N TYR A 82 -8.26 1.67 -1.50
CA TYR A 82 -9.47 2.41 -1.83
C TYR A 82 -10.71 1.78 -1.19
N GLY A 83 -10.90 0.46 -1.38
CA GLY A 83 -12.04 -0.27 -0.86
C GLY A 83 -12.13 -0.22 0.67
N TRP A 84 -11.01 -0.44 1.37
CA TRP A 84 -10.96 -0.35 2.82
C TRP A 84 -11.25 1.07 3.32
N ARG A 85 -10.66 2.09 2.70
CA ARG A 85 -10.91 3.48 3.09
C ARG A 85 -12.36 3.90 2.86
N LYS A 86 -12.97 3.43 1.77
CA LYS A 86 -14.40 3.65 1.46
C LYS A 86 -15.29 2.98 2.49
N GLY A 87 -15.01 1.71 2.82
CA GLY A 87 -15.75 0.95 3.83
C GLY A 87 -15.67 1.55 5.24
N LEU A 88 -14.59 2.25 5.56
CA LEU A 88 -14.41 2.94 6.84
C LEU A 88 -15.09 4.33 6.91
N GLY A 89 -15.74 4.79 5.83
CA GLY A 89 -16.32 6.14 5.76
C GLY A 89 -15.27 7.26 5.78
N LEU A 90 -14.02 6.94 5.43
CA LEU A 90 -12.85 7.82 5.53
C LEU A 90 -12.46 8.47 4.20
N LEU A 91 -13.35 8.41 3.20
CA LEU A 91 -13.17 9.05 1.91
C LEU A 91 -14.16 10.21 1.78
N GLY A 92 -13.62 11.43 1.76
CA GLY A 92 -14.19 12.53 0.99
C GLY A 92 -13.90 12.35 -0.52
N GLN A 93 -13.56 13.46 -1.19
CA GLN A 93 -13.59 13.73 -2.64
C GLN A 93 -12.76 12.83 -3.60
N PHE A 94 -12.01 11.82 -3.14
CA PHE A 94 -11.12 11.06 -4.03
C PHE A 94 -11.82 9.86 -4.70
N HIS A 95 -11.75 9.81 -6.03
CA HIS A 95 -12.17 8.67 -6.85
C HIS A 95 -11.08 7.61 -6.92
N PHE A 96 -11.45 6.38 -7.30
CA PHE A 96 -10.47 5.30 -7.49
C PHE A 96 -9.38 5.68 -8.50
N GLN A 97 -9.74 6.40 -9.57
CA GLN A 97 -8.80 6.89 -10.57
C GLN A 97 -7.72 7.82 -9.98
N ASP A 98 -8.05 8.61 -8.96
CA ASP A 98 -7.06 9.47 -8.29
C ASP A 98 -5.97 8.65 -7.60
N LEU A 99 -6.32 7.50 -7.00
CA LEU A 99 -5.33 6.60 -6.40
C LEU A 99 -4.53 5.84 -7.46
N VAL A 100 -5.17 5.42 -8.56
CA VAL A 100 -4.52 4.65 -9.63
C VAL A 100 -3.49 5.50 -10.35
N PHE A 101 -3.92 6.67 -10.86
CA PHE A 101 -3.11 7.52 -11.74
C PHE A 101 -2.41 8.67 -11.00
N GLY A 102 -2.95 9.12 -9.87
CA GLY A 102 -2.45 10.27 -9.12
C GLY A 102 -1.86 9.91 -7.76
N TRP A 103 -1.26 8.72 -7.61
CA TRP A 103 -0.77 8.21 -6.33
C TRP A 103 0.15 9.19 -5.61
N GLU A 104 1.14 9.76 -6.29
CA GLU A 104 2.06 10.75 -5.70
C GLU A 104 1.31 12.01 -5.24
N ARG A 105 0.37 12.51 -6.05
CA ARG A 105 -0.48 13.65 -5.68
C ARG A 105 -1.33 13.34 -4.44
N VAL A 106 -1.88 12.13 -4.36
CA VAL A 106 -2.65 11.68 -3.20
C VAL A 106 -1.74 11.61 -1.97
N VAL A 107 -0.52 11.09 -2.11
CA VAL A 107 0.45 11.00 -1.01
C VAL A 107 0.91 12.38 -0.52
N GLN A 108 1.19 13.32 -1.43
CA GLN A 108 1.62 14.69 -1.09
C GLN A 108 0.51 15.53 -0.45
N ALA A 109 -0.76 15.22 -0.75
CA ALA A 109 -1.91 15.89 -0.15
C ALA A 109 -2.25 15.38 1.27
N LEU A 110 -1.51 14.38 1.77
CA LEU A 110 -1.79 13.63 2.99
C LEU A 110 -0.75 13.88 4.07
#